data_AF-A0A6P1ABY2-F1
#
_entry.id   AF-A0A6P1ABY2-F1
#
_cell.length_a   1.000
_cell.length_b   1.000
_cell.length_c   1.000
_cell.angle_alpha   90.00
_cell.angle_beta   90.00
_cell.angle_gamma   90.00
#
_symmetry.space_group_name_H-M   'P 1'
#
loop_
_entity.id
_entity.type
_entity.pdbx_description
1 polymer ?
#
loop_
_entity_poly.entity_id
_entity_poly.type
_entity_poly.pdbx_seq_one_letter_code
_entity_poly.pdbx_strand_id
1 'polypeptide(L)'
;KSEKITCLADSDIYWDEIVAIEADGEAKVYDLTVPSLHNFIANNLVVHNSIEQDADLIVMLYRDSYYNPDSPDRNIAEAIITKHRNGPTGTVKLLFLPELTKFDNLAPQGGY
;
A
#
# COMPACT_ATOMS: atom_id res chain seq x y z
N LYS A 1 -8.74 -8.71 -35.96
CA LYS A 1 -9.10 -8.06 -34.67
C LYS A 1 -8.81 -9.07 -33.56
N SER A 2 -8.09 -8.68 -32.50
CA SER A 2 -7.53 -9.61 -31.50
C SER A 2 -8.63 -10.15 -30.56
N GLU A 3 -8.75 -11.48 -30.43
CA GLU A 3 -9.74 -12.16 -29.56
C GLU A 3 -9.68 -11.72 -28.10
N LYS A 4 -8.50 -11.28 -27.63
CA LYS A 4 -8.32 -10.71 -26.29
C LYS A 4 -9.12 -9.44 -26.04
N ILE A 5 -9.32 -8.62 -27.08
CA ILE A 5 -10.06 -7.35 -26.97
C ILE A 5 -11.56 -7.62 -26.86
N THR A 6 -12.05 -8.67 -27.53
CA THR A 6 -13.46 -9.06 -27.49
C THR A 6 -13.86 -9.57 -26.11
N CYS A 7 -13.02 -10.39 -25.47
CA CYS A 7 -13.27 -10.92 -24.11
C CYS A 7 -13.32 -9.81 -23.04
N LEU A 8 -12.53 -8.74 -23.19
CA LEU A 8 -12.57 -7.58 -22.29
C LEU A 8 -13.81 -6.69 -22.51
N ALA A 9 -14.34 -6.66 -23.73
CA ALA A 9 -15.54 -5.89 -24.07
C ALA A 9 -16.85 -6.54 -23.58
N ASP A 10 -16.85 -7.88 -23.45
CA ASP A 10 -17.99 -8.66 -22.95
C ASP A 10 -17.89 -8.97 -21.43
N SER A 11 -16.88 -8.42 -20.73
CA SER A 11 -16.75 -8.53 -19.28
C SER A 11 -17.74 -7.60 -18.57
N ASP A 12 -18.25 -7.98 -17.39
CA ASP A 12 -19.17 -7.19 -16.55
C ASP A 12 -18.58 -5.85 -16.03
N ILE A 13 -17.38 -5.49 -16.49
CA ILE A 13 -16.69 -4.25 -16.14
C ILE A 13 -16.52 -3.46 -17.43
N TYR A 14 -17.37 -2.45 -17.59
CA TYR A 14 -17.27 -1.47 -18.67
C TYR A 14 -16.05 -0.59 -18.47
N TRP A 15 -15.12 -0.63 -19.41
CA TRP A 15 -14.05 0.33 -19.51
C TRP A 15 -14.45 1.39 -20.53
N ASP A 16 -14.67 2.61 -20.06
CA ASP A 16 -14.92 3.77 -20.90
C ASP A 16 -13.72 4.74 -20.85
N GLU A 17 -13.49 5.44 -21.95
CA GLU A 17 -12.39 6.40 -22.05
C GLU A 17 -12.78 7.71 -21.33
N ILE A 18 -11.89 8.23 -20.48
CA ILE A 18 -12.12 9.53 -19.86
C ILE A 18 -11.99 10.60 -20.94
N VAL A 19 -13.13 11.07 -21.43
CA VAL A 19 -13.24 12.10 -22.48
C VAL A 19 -12.87 13.50 -21.99
N ALA A 20 -13.06 13.78 -20.69
CA ALA A 20 -12.69 15.05 -20.07
C ALA A 20 -12.60 14.91 -18.55
N ILE A 21 -11.80 15.77 -17.93
CA ILE A 21 -11.80 16.01 -16.48
C ILE A 21 -12.02 17.49 -16.28
N GLU A 22 -13.12 17.85 -15.64
CA GLU A 22 -13.45 19.24 -15.30
C GLU A 22 -13.43 19.41 -13.78
N ALA A 23 -12.95 20.56 -13.31
CA ALA A 23 -12.93 20.87 -11.89
C ALA A 23 -14.34 21.25 -11.40
N ASP A 24 -14.92 20.45 -10.51
CA ASP A 24 -16.28 20.64 -9.95
C ASP A 24 -16.31 21.48 -8.66
N GLY A 25 -15.20 22.17 -8.37
CA GLY A 25 -15.04 23.02 -7.18
C GLY A 25 -14.73 22.24 -5.88
N GLU A 26 -14.77 22.97 -4.76
CA GLU A 26 -14.54 22.41 -3.42
C GLU A 26 -15.89 22.24 -2.70
N ALA A 27 -16.27 21.00 -2.43
CA ALA A 27 -17.44 20.67 -1.62
C ALA A 27 -17.01 20.08 -0.28
N LYS A 28 -17.82 20.31 0.76
CA LYS A 28 -17.63 19.67 2.06
C LYS A 28 -18.05 18.20 1.94
N VAL A 29 -17.08 17.33 1.67
CA VAL A 29 -17.30 15.88 1.55
C VAL A 29 -17.35 15.29 2.95
N TYR A 30 -18.43 14.57 3.25
CA TYR A 30 -18.54 13.77 4.47
C TYR A 30 -18.25 12.32 4.08
N ASP A 31 -17.28 11.68 4.75
CA ASP A 31 -17.10 10.23 4.62
C ASP A 31 -18.42 9.55 4.98
N LEU A 32 -19.05 8.88 4.02
CA LEU A 32 -20.22 8.05 4.25
C LEU A 32 -19.78 6.79 4.99
N THR A 33 -19.54 6.93 6.28
CA THR A 33 -19.28 5.78 7.15
C THR A 33 -20.62 5.11 7.45
N VAL A 34 -20.81 3.86 7.04
CA VAL A 34 -21.95 3.06 7.55
C VAL A 34 -21.70 2.79 9.03
N PRO A 35 -22.61 3.21 9.95
CA PRO A 35 -22.45 2.90 11.37
C PRO A 35 -22.30 1.38 11.55
N SER A 36 -21.28 0.98 12.32
CA SER A 36 -20.85 -0.41 12.58
C SER A 36 -19.87 -1.05 11.60
N LEU A 37 -19.72 -0.62 10.34
CA LEU A 37 -18.93 -1.37 9.34
C LEU A 37 -17.77 -0.60 8.70
N HIS A 38 -17.58 0.69 8.98
CA HIS A 38 -16.43 1.49 8.52
C HIS A 38 -16.10 1.38 7.01
N ASN A 39 -17.11 1.11 6.18
CA ASN A 39 -17.03 1.08 4.72
C ASN A 39 -17.62 2.37 4.15
N PHE A 40 -17.16 2.76 2.97
CA PHE A 40 -17.73 3.88 2.20
C PHE A 40 -18.13 3.43 0.79
N ILE A 41 -19.07 4.15 0.17
CA ILE A 41 -19.60 3.83 -1.16
C ILE A 41 -18.96 4.77 -2.18
N ALA A 42 -18.37 4.22 -3.24
CA ALA A 42 -17.86 4.96 -4.39
C ALA A 42 -18.51 4.42 -5.67
N ASN A 43 -19.19 5.26 -6.45
CA ASN A 43 -19.88 4.87 -7.70
C ASN A 43 -20.74 3.60 -7.58
N ASN A 44 -21.61 3.52 -6.56
CA ASN A 44 -22.44 2.35 -6.26
C ASN A 44 -21.67 1.05 -5.94
N LEU A 45 -20.36 1.12 -5.70
CA LEU A 45 -19.54 0.02 -5.20
C LEU A 45 -19.24 0.23 -3.71
N VAL A 46 -19.40 -0.82 -2.91
CA VAL A 46 -19.01 -0.81 -1.49
C VAL A 46 -17.50 -1.01 -1.43
N VAL A 47 -16.78 0.03 -1.04
CA VAL A 47 -15.33 -0.02 -0.85
C VAL A 47 -15.08 -0.24 0.64
N HIS A 48 -14.52 -1.41 0.95
CA HIS A 48 -14.20 -1.80 2.32
C HIS A 48 -12.72 -1.53 2.61
N ASN A 49 -12.42 -0.73 3.64
CA ASN A 49 -11.05 -0.60 4.14
C ASN A 49 -10.65 -1.80 5.06
N SER A 50 -11.02 -3.02 4.67
CA SER A 50 -11.02 -4.22 5.54
C SER A 50 -9.63 -4.58 5.95
N ILE A 51 -8.73 -4.49 4.99
CA ILE A 51 -7.36 -4.96 5.15
C ILE A 51 -6.62 -4.14 6.22
N GLU A 52 -6.87 -2.82 6.26
CA GLU A 52 -6.24 -1.97 7.27
C GLU A 52 -6.91 -2.19 8.62
N GLN A 53 -8.25 -2.23 8.66
CA GLN A 53 -8.96 -2.37 9.92
C GLN A 53 -8.72 -3.74 10.56
N ASP A 54 -8.78 -4.83 9.81
CA ASP A 54 -8.66 -6.19 10.34
C ASP A 54 -7.22 -6.59 10.68
N ALA A 55 -6.21 -5.89 10.15
CA ALA A 55 -4.81 -6.19 10.46
C ALA A 55 -4.47 -5.91 11.93
N ASP A 56 -3.80 -6.86 12.59
CA ASP A 56 -3.18 -6.67 13.91
C ASP A 56 -1.84 -5.93 13.81
N LEU A 57 -1.10 -6.19 12.74
CA LEU A 57 0.21 -5.63 12.43
C LEU A 57 0.26 -5.24 10.95
N ILE A 58 0.71 -4.02 10.66
CA ILE A 58 1.01 -3.57 9.30
C ILE A 58 2.48 -3.15 9.27
N VAL A 59 3.23 -3.75 8.35
CA VAL A 59 4.64 -3.44 8.11
C VAL A 59 4.82 -3.01 6.66
N MET A 60 5.37 -1.83 6.48
CA MET A 60 5.76 -1.29 5.18
C MET A 60 7.27 -1.49 5.00
N LEU A 61 7.67 -1.91 3.80
CA LEU A 61 9.09 -2.04 3.45
C LEU A 61 9.52 -0.86 2.59
N TYR A 62 10.60 -0.21 3.00
CA TYR A 62 11.19 0.89 2.25
C TYR A 62 12.69 0.67 2.05
N ARG A 63 13.17 1.00 0.84
CA ARG A 63 14.58 0.98 0.48
C ARG A 63 14.93 2.28 -0.20
N ASP A 64 15.59 3.18 0.53
CA ASP A 64 15.99 4.48 0.01
C ASP A 64 16.88 4.35 -1.24
N SER A 65 17.81 3.39 -1.23
CA SER A 65 18.74 3.13 -2.33
C SER A 65 18.10 2.73 -3.66
N TYR A 66 16.85 2.26 -3.64
CA TYR A 66 16.10 1.94 -4.85
C TYR A 66 15.64 3.21 -5.58
N TYR A 67 15.31 4.26 -4.83
CA TYR A 67 14.80 5.52 -5.39
C TYR A 67 15.90 6.58 -5.50
N ASN A 68 16.91 6.53 -4.62
CA ASN A 68 18.01 7.48 -4.50
C ASN A 68 19.36 6.76 -4.70
N PRO A 69 19.93 6.77 -5.93
CA PRO A 69 21.16 6.02 -6.24
C PRO A 69 22.41 6.45 -5.44
N ASP A 70 22.43 7.70 -4.98
CA ASP A 70 23.49 8.32 -4.19
C ASP A 70 23.28 8.17 -2.67
N SER A 71 22.22 7.46 -2.26
CA SER A 71 21.93 7.22 -0.85
C SER A 71 23.13 6.57 -0.15
N PRO A 72 23.53 7.06 1.05
CA PRO A 72 24.54 6.40 1.87
C PRO A 72 24.07 5.04 2.40
N ASP A 73 22.76 4.81 2.43
CA ASP A 73 22.10 3.63 3.02
C ASP A 73 21.85 2.54 1.95
N ARG A 74 22.84 2.26 1.10
CA ARG A 74 22.68 1.40 -0.11
C ARG A 74 22.06 0.03 0.14
N ASN A 75 22.46 -0.63 1.21
CA ASN A 75 21.99 -1.98 1.56
C ASN A 75 21.07 -1.98 2.78
N ILE A 76 20.50 -0.83 3.14
CA ILE A 76 19.56 -0.76 4.26
C ILE A 76 18.14 -0.84 3.72
N ALA A 77 17.35 -1.69 4.35
CA ALA A 77 15.90 -1.69 4.22
C ALA A 77 15.27 -1.31 5.56
N GLU A 78 14.25 -0.48 5.50
CA GLU A 78 13.46 -0.08 6.64
C GLU A 78 12.19 -0.93 6.69
N ALA A 79 12.02 -1.66 7.79
CA ALA A 79 10.76 -2.30 8.16
C ALA A 79 10.00 -1.35 9.08
N ILE A 80 8.99 -0.68 8.53
CA ILE A 80 8.23 0.37 9.20
C ILE A 80 6.93 -0.25 9.72
N ILE A 81 6.84 -0.43 11.02
CA ILE A 81 5.63 -0.89 11.70
C ILE A 81 4.67 0.30 11.77
N THR A 82 3.74 0.37 10.82
CA THR A 82 2.77 1.48 10.72
C THR A 82 1.52 1.23 11.57
N LYS A 83 1.20 -0.04 11.84
CA LYS A 83 0.13 -0.44 12.77
C LYS A 83 0.59 -1.59 13.63
N HIS A 84 0.31 -1.51 14.93
CA HIS A 84 0.50 -2.61 15.87
C HIS A 84 -0.56 -2.48 16.98
N ARG A 85 -1.56 -3.37 17.01
CA ARG A 85 -2.69 -3.27 17.97
C ARG A 85 -2.26 -3.47 19.43
N ASN A 86 -1.25 -4.31 19.65
CA ASN A 86 -0.83 -4.77 20.98
C ASN A 86 0.57 -4.26 21.38
N GLY A 87 1.11 -3.25 20.70
CA GLY A 87 2.45 -2.77 20.98
C GLY A 87 2.82 -1.51 20.20
N PRO A 88 4.08 -1.08 20.30
CA PRO A 88 4.53 0.16 19.69
C PRO A 88 4.66 0.03 18.18
N THR A 89 4.49 1.16 17.50
CA THR A 89 4.92 1.39 16.12
C THR A 89 6.37 1.88 16.10
N GLY A 90 6.99 1.86 14.93
CA GLY A 90 8.36 2.32 14.76
C GLY A 90 9.04 1.74 13.52
N THR A 91 10.29 2.15 13.31
CA THR A 91 11.09 1.71 12.17
C THR A 91 12.27 0.88 12.64
N VAL A 92 12.44 -0.29 12.04
CA VAL A 92 13.59 -1.16 12.25
C VAL A 92 14.43 -1.16 10.99
N LYS A 93 15.73 -0.85 11.12
CA LYS A 93 16.69 -0.93 10.01
C LYS A 93 17.25 -2.35 9.92
N LEU A 94 17.20 -2.92 8.72
CA LEU A 94 17.68 -4.26 8.39
C LEU A 94 18.74 -4.17 7.29
N LEU A 95 19.69 -5.11 7.29
CA LEU A 95 20.60 -5.29 6.16
C LEU A 95 19.85 -6.06 5.07
N PHE A 96 19.83 -5.52 3.85
CA PHE A 96 19.26 -6.18 2.68
C PHE A 96 20.36 -6.61 1.70
N LEU A 97 20.39 -7.91 1.40
CA LEU A 97 21.31 -8.53 0.45
C LEU A 97 20.57 -8.79 -0.87
N PRO A 98 20.67 -7.90 -1.88
CA PRO A 98 19.85 -7.97 -3.09
C PRO A 98 20.10 -9.25 -3.90
N GLU A 99 21.34 -9.73 -3.95
CA GLU A 99 21.74 -10.94 -4.68
C GLU A 99 21.03 -12.20 -4.17
N LEU A 100 20.62 -12.19 -2.90
CA LEU A 100 19.98 -13.31 -2.23
C LEU A 100 18.51 -13.05 -1.88
N THR A 101 18.01 -11.84 -2.13
CA THR A 101 16.70 -11.36 -1.64
C THR A 101 16.52 -11.65 -0.14
N LYS A 102 17.58 -11.43 0.65
CA LYS A 102 17.64 -11.79 2.07
C LYS A 102 17.74 -10.56 2.94
N PHE A 103 17.03 -10.56 4.07
CA PHE A 103 17.20 -9.62 5.16
C PHE A 103 18.05 -10.24 6.28
N ASP A 104 18.96 -9.47 6.85
CA ASP A 104 19.77 -9.86 8.00
C ASP A 104 19.71 -8.78 9.10
N ASN A 105 20.06 -9.17 10.32
CA ASN A 105 20.07 -8.26 11.45
C ASN A 105 21.21 -7.24 11.28
N LEU A 106 20.89 -5.96 11.46
CA LEU A 106 21.90 -4.90 11.47
C LEU A 106 22.69 -4.87 12.79
N ALA A 107 22.09 -5.36 13.88
CA ALA A 107 22.74 -5.50 15.17
C ALA A 107 23.74 -6.68 15.15
N PRO A 108 24.88 -6.58 15.86
CA PRO A 108 25.82 -7.68 15.96
C PRO A 108 25.13 -8.92 16.55
N GLN A 109 25.42 -10.10 16.01
CA GLN A 109 25.09 -11.37 16.65
C GLN A 109 25.91 -11.50 17.95
N GLY A 110 25.44 -10.92 19.05
CA GLY A 110 26.10 -11.01 20.35
C GLY A 110 25.67 -9.89 21.29
N GLY A 111 24.67 -10.15 22.14
CA GLY A 111 24.21 -9.20 23.14
C GLY A 111 22.94 -9.68 23.86
N TYR A 112 23.05 -10.81 24.55
CA TYR A 112 22.26 -11.10 25.75
C TYR A 112 23.22 -11.13 26.93
#